data_AF-A0A268NUU3-F1
#
_entry.id   AF-A0A268NUU3-F1
#
_cell.length_a   1.000
_cell.length_b   1.000
_cell.length_c   1.000
_cell.angle_alpha   90.00
_cell.angle_beta   90.00
_cell.angle_gamma   90.00
#
_symmetry.space_group_name_H-M   'P 1'
#
loop_
_entity.id
_entity.type
_entity.pdbx_description
1 polymer ?
#
loop_
_entity_poly.entity_id
_entity_poly.type
_entity_poly.pdbx_seq_one_letter_code
_entity_poly.pdbx_strand_id
1 'polypeptide(L)'
;MTWHEINDEMIIALPEEFDMNANLGYLKREKNECMYETENDHITRMIAIGEIRSLIQISVIDNKQMVVQFLNDSRPSEEWQREKIVKYIHEWFDLNTDLTPFYEMAKADPLLKKTVETFYGLRVVGIPDLFEALCWGVLGQQINLAFAYSLKKQFVEGFGDSIEWNGKKYWVFPPYERIAQLTPTDLAGIKMTVKKSEYIIGIAKLMASGELSKEKLIKMDFKDAEKNLIQIRGIGPWTANYVLMRCLRFPTAFPIDDVGLHNVIKLLTGSETKPTKKEIKQYAAAWTNWEAYATFYLWRTLY
;
A
#
# COMPACT_ATOMS: atom_id res chain seq x y z
N MET A 1 9.65 -8.36 -16.56
CA MET A 1 10.06 -8.56 -15.15
C MET A 1 11.16 -9.59 -15.19
N THR A 2 12.38 -9.21 -14.85
CA THR A 2 13.55 -10.11 -14.95
C THR A 2 13.73 -10.80 -13.60
N TRP A 3 13.41 -12.08 -13.55
CA TRP A 3 13.63 -12.93 -12.39
C TRP A 3 14.20 -14.28 -12.83
N HIS A 4 14.86 -14.98 -11.93
CA HIS A 4 15.37 -16.33 -12.14
C HIS A 4 15.38 -17.09 -10.82
N GLU A 5 15.68 -18.39 -10.87
CA GLU A 5 15.70 -19.26 -9.68
C GLU A 5 17.09 -19.77 -9.39
N ILE A 6 17.46 -19.79 -8.10
CA ILE A 6 18.70 -20.39 -7.59
C ILE A 6 18.34 -21.12 -6.30
N ASN A 7 18.64 -22.42 -6.19
CA ASN A 7 18.40 -23.23 -4.98
C ASN A 7 16.97 -23.08 -4.40
N ASP A 8 15.94 -23.17 -5.25
CA ASP A 8 14.52 -22.99 -4.91
C ASP A 8 14.10 -21.58 -4.42
N GLU A 9 15.02 -20.62 -4.40
CA GLU A 9 14.75 -19.20 -4.16
C GLU A 9 14.46 -18.47 -5.48
N MET A 10 13.62 -17.45 -5.44
CA MET A 10 13.46 -16.53 -6.57
C MET A 10 14.33 -15.30 -6.38
N ILE A 11 15.02 -14.91 -7.44
CA ILE A 11 15.88 -13.73 -7.47
C ILE A 11 15.26 -12.71 -8.42
N ILE A 12 14.83 -11.57 -7.87
CA ILE A 12 14.23 -10.45 -8.60
C ILE A 12 15.25 -9.33 -8.72
N ALA A 13 15.52 -8.89 -9.95
CA ALA A 13 16.40 -7.74 -10.18
C ALA A 13 15.72 -6.45 -9.68
N LEU A 14 16.49 -5.63 -8.96
CA LEU A 14 16.02 -4.35 -8.44
C LEU A 14 16.51 -3.18 -9.32
N PRO A 15 15.71 -2.10 -9.43
CA PRO A 15 16.17 -0.86 -10.05
C PRO A 15 17.39 -0.29 -9.32
N GLU A 16 18.24 0.45 -10.05
CA GLU A 16 19.50 0.99 -9.52
C GLU A 16 19.29 1.87 -8.30
N GLU A 17 18.22 2.66 -8.29
CA GLU A 17 17.92 3.56 -7.21
C GLU A 17 17.33 2.89 -5.97
N PHE A 18 16.88 1.62 -6.03
CA PHE A 18 16.18 0.97 -4.91
C PHE A 18 17.06 0.90 -3.66
N ASP A 19 16.48 1.25 -2.50
CA ASP A 19 17.16 1.11 -1.21
C ASP A 19 16.30 0.34 -0.20
N MET A 20 16.79 -0.83 0.25
CA MET A 20 16.04 -1.67 1.18
C MET A 20 15.86 -1.01 2.53
N ASN A 21 16.83 -0.24 3.02
CA ASN A 21 16.74 0.41 4.33
C ASN A 21 15.65 1.49 4.36
N ALA A 22 15.54 2.30 3.30
CA ALA A 22 14.49 3.30 3.15
C ALA A 22 13.10 2.66 3.16
N ASN A 23 12.93 1.55 2.41
CA ASN A 23 11.67 0.80 2.34
C ASN A 23 11.34 0.08 3.66
N LEU A 24 12.32 -0.56 4.31
CA LEU A 24 12.15 -1.16 5.64
C LEU A 24 11.80 -0.11 6.70
N GLY A 25 12.40 1.07 6.63
CA GLY A 25 12.06 2.20 7.51
C GLY A 25 10.59 2.59 7.40
N TYR A 26 10.02 2.57 6.19
CA TYR A 26 8.57 2.76 6.02
C TYR A 26 7.75 1.60 6.59
N LEU A 27 8.14 0.35 6.33
CA LEU A 27 7.42 -0.85 6.77
C LEU A 27 7.44 -1.03 8.30
N LYS A 28 8.52 -0.63 8.97
CA LYS A 28 8.70 -0.70 10.44
C LYS A 28 7.93 0.36 11.22
N ARG A 29 7.23 1.29 10.55
CA ARG A 29 6.65 2.49 11.20
C ARG A 29 5.51 2.22 12.17
N GLU A 30 4.86 1.06 12.12
CA GLU A 30 3.76 0.78 13.04
C GLU A 30 3.72 -0.66 13.53
N LYS A 31 3.69 -0.79 14.85
CA LYS A 31 3.78 -2.06 15.59
C LYS A 31 2.55 -2.96 15.48
N ASN A 32 1.40 -2.40 15.10
CA ASN A 32 0.15 -3.15 14.95
C ASN A 32 -0.09 -3.64 13.51
N GLU A 33 0.88 -3.48 12.62
CA GLU A 33 0.85 -4.23 11.36
C GLU A 33 0.82 -5.74 11.65
N CYS A 34 -0.04 -6.46 10.93
CA CYS A 34 -0.37 -7.86 11.21
C CYS A 34 -0.19 -8.78 9.99
N MET A 35 0.04 -8.21 8.80
CA MET A 35 0.15 -8.97 7.56
C MET A 35 1.59 -9.25 7.13
N TYR A 36 2.56 -8.62 7.77
CA TYR A 36 3.98 -8.89 7.57
C TYR A 36 4.75 -8.60 8.85
N GLU A 37 5.90 -9.24 8.96
CA GLU A 37 6.89 -9.02 10.01
C GLU A 37 8.18 -8.53 9.36
N THR A 38 8.88 -7.63 10.05
CA THR A 38 10.21 -7.18 9.66
C THR A 38 11.18 -7.49 10.79
N GLU A 39 12.15 -8.38 10.57
CA GLU A 39 13.14 -8.81 11.56
C GLU A 39 14.49 -9.02 10.87
N ASN A 40 15.59 -8.53 11.46
CA ASN A 40 16.96 -8.66 10.92
C ASN A 40 17.06 -8.31 9.42
N ASP A 41 16.41 -7.23 8.99
CA ASP A 41 16.32 -6.76 7.60
C ASP A 41 15.68 -7.73 6.59
N HIS A 42 14.98 -8.74 7.11
CA HIS A 42 14.10 -9.61 6.34
C HIS A 42 12.65 -9.16 6.50
N ILE A 43 11.84 -9.41 5.48
CA ILE A 43 10.40 -9.21 5.51
C ILE A 43 9.72 -10.55 5.32
N THR A 44 9.04 -11.05 6.35
CA THR A 44 8.29 -12.31 6.28
C THR A 44 6.80 -12.00 6.14
N ARG A 45 6.14 -12.57 5.14
CA ARG A 45 4.70 -12.40 4.94
C ARG A 45 4.06 -13.56 4.20
N MET A 46 2.75 -13.67 4.38
CA MET A 46 1.93 -14.55 3.55
C MET A 46 1.40 -13.76 2.34
N ILE A 47 1.49 -14.38 1.16
CA ILE A 47 0.88 -13.92 -0.09
C ILE A 47 -0.27 -14.87 -0.43
N ALA A 48 -1.46 -14.30 -0.65
CA ALA A 48 -2.64 -15.00 -1.12
C ALA A 48 -3.11 -14.40 -2.45
N ILE A 49 -3.14 -15.22 -3.52
CA ILE A 49 -3.58 -14.81 -4.87
C ILE A 49 -4.42 -15.94 -5.48
N GLY A 50 -5.74 -15.79 -5.51
CA GLY A 50 -6.63 -16.89 -5.91
C GLY A 50 -6.43 -18.08 -4.97
N GLU A 51 -6.00 -19.23 -5.51
CA GLU A 51 -5.66 -20.44 -4.74
C GLU A 51 -4.22 -20.44 -4.20
N ILE A 52 -3.35 -19.53 -4.65
CA ILE A 52 -1.95 -19.48 -4.21
C ILE A 52 -1.91 -19.04 -2.74
N ARG A 53 -1.20 -19.79 -1.91
CA ARG A 53 -0.94 -19.50 -0.50
C ARG A 53 0.54 -19.76 -0.23
N SER A 54 1.35 -18.71 -0.23
CA SER A 54 2.80 -18.83 -0.05
C SER A 54 3.26 -17.94 1.09
N LEU A 55 3.89 -18.55 2.10
CA LEU A 55 4.64 -17.85 3.13
C LEU A 55 6.04 -17.60 2.57
N ILE A 56 6.38 -16.32 2.40
CA ILE A 56 7.66 -15.91 1.84
C ILE A 56 8.46 -15.10 2.86
N GLN A 57 9.77 -15.16 2.73
CA GLN A 57 10.71 -14.26 3.36
C GLN A 57 11.51 -13.54 2.28
N ILE A 58 11.58 -12.22 2.39
CA ILE A 58 12.29 -11.35 1.44
C ILE A 58 13.53 -10.79 2.13
N SER A 59 14.66 -10.86 1.44
CA SER A 59 15.89 -10.15 1.76
C SER A 59 16.46 -9.48 0.50
N VAL A 60 17.47 -8.63 0.66
CA VAL A 60 18.10 -7.91 -0.46
C VAL A 60 19.61 -8.00 -0.36
N ILE A 61 20.26 -8.30 -1.49
CA ILE A 61 21.72 -8.35 -1.65
C ILE A 61 22.17 -7.12 -2.44
N ASP A 62 23.08 -6.35 -1.85
CA ASP A 62 23.71 -5.15 -2.43
C ASP A 62 22.73 -4.13 -3.04
N ASN A 63 21.49 -4.08 -2.54
CA ASN A 63 20.38 -3.28 -3.11
C ASN A 63 20.06 -3.56 -4.60
N LYS A 64 20.61 -4.63 -5.18
CA LYS A 64 20.48 -4.98 -6.61
C LYS A 64 19.63 -6.21 -6.86
N GLN A 65 19.57 -7.11 -5.88
CA GLN A 65 18.86 -8.37 -6.01
C GLN A 65 17.99 -8.58 -4.78
N MET A 66 16.69 -8.76 -5.02
CA MET A 66 15.75 -9.19 -4.00
C MET A 66 15.65 -10.71 -4.04
N VAL A 67 15.96 -11.35 -2.92
CA VAL A 67 15.86 -12.80 -2.73
C VAL A 67 14.54 -13.10 -2.07
N VAL A 68 13.77 -14.02 -2.64
CA VAL A 68 12.49 -14.49 -2.12
C VAL A 68 12.61 -15.96 -1.80
N GLN A 69 12.69 -16.25 -0.50
CA GLN A 69 12.70 -17.60 0.04
C GLN A 69 11.27 -18.03 0.37
N PHE A 70 10.90 -19.26 0.01
CA PHE A 70 9.64 -19.86 0.42
C PHE A 70 9.81 -20.64 1.73
N LEU A 71 8.89 -20.42 2.66
CA LEU A 71 8.90 -21.05 3.97
C LEU A 71 7.75 -22.06 4.08
N ASN A 72 7.82 -22.96 5.05
CA ASN A 72 6.73 -23.90 5.39
C ASN A 72 6.23 -24.71 4.18
N ASP A 73 7.14 -25.19 3.33
CA ASP A 73 6.87 -25.96 2.11
C ASP A 73 5.80 -25.31 1.20
N SER A 74 5.71 -23.97 1.22
CA SER A 74 4.65 -23.22 0.54
C SER A 74 5.05 -22.70 -0.85
N ARG A 75 6.14 -23.23 -1.41
CA ARG A 75 6.60 -22.91 -2.76
C ARG A 75 5.62 -23.49 -3.80
N PRO A 76 5.07 -22.66 -4.71
CA PRO A 76 4.23 -23.18 -5.79
C PRO A 76 5.03 -24.05 -6.76
N SER A 77 4.49 -25.22 -7.13
CA SER A 77 5.12 -26.15 -8.09
C SER A 77 5.12 -25.59 -9.52
N GLU A 78 4.07 -24.86 -9.89
CA GLU A 78 3.90 -24.33 -11.24
C GLU A 78 4.57 -22.96 -11.41
N GLU A 79 5.33 -22.78 -12.48
CA GLU A 79 6.07 -21.54 -12.75
C GLU A 79 5.16 -20.32 -12.87
N TRP A 80 4.00 -20.45 -13.53
CA TRP A 80 3.03 -19.36 -13.67
C TRP A 80 2.49 -18.87 -12.32
N GLN A 81 2.46 -19.72 -11.29
CA GLN A 81 2.07 -19.32 -9.93
C GLN A 81 3.18 -18.50 -9.27
N ARG A 82 4.45 -18.89 -9.50
CA ARG A 82 5.61 -18.14 -9.03
C ARG A 82 5.71 -16.77 -9.72
N GLU A 83 5.43 -16.70 -11.02
CA GLU A 83 5.31 -15.42 -11.75
C GLU A 83 4.26 -14.48 -11.15
N LYS A 84 3.11 -15.01 -10.69
CA LYS A 84 2.10 -14.19 -9.99
C LYS A 84 2.63 -13.61 -8.68
N ILE A 85 3.46 -14.36 -7.95
CA ILE A 85 4.11 -13.87 -6.73
C ILE A 85 5.13 -12.77 -7.06
N VAL A 86 5.94 -12.97 -8.10
CA VAL A 86 6.88 -11.94 -8.59
C VAL A 86 6.11 -10.67 -8.98
N LYS A 87 5.02 -10.80 -9.74
CA LYS A 87 4.15 -9.66 -10.09
C LYS A 87 3.59 -8.95 -8.86
N TYR A 88 3.13 -9.70 -7.86
CA TYR A 88 2.65 -9.13 -6.60
C TYR A 88 3.76 -8.32 -5.90
N ILE A 89 4.99 -8.83 -5.84
CA ILE A 89 6.13 -8.15 -5.23
C ILE A 89 6.50 -6.89 -6.01
N HIS A 90 6.53 -6.96 -7.35
CA HIS A 90 6.72 -5.78 -8.20
C HIS A 90 5.65 -4.71 -7.93
N GLU A 91 4.38 -5.12 -7.81
CA GLU A 91 3.30 -4.20 -7.47
C GLU A 91 3.39 -3.71 -6.03
N TRP A 92 3.93 -4.49 -5.10
CA TRP A 92 4.07 -4.10 -3.70
C TRP A 92 5.19 -3.07 -3.51
N PHE A 93 6.33 -3.23 -4.18
CA PHE A 93 7.46 -2.30 -4.09
C PHE A 93 7.55 -1.31 -5.25
N ASP A 94 6.58 -1.28 -6.16
CA ASP A 94 6.59 -0.39 -7.33
C ASP A 94 7.92 -0.44 -8.12
N LEU A 95 8.40 -1.65 -8.39
CA LEU A 95 9.74 -1.89 -8.96
C LEU A 95 9.85 -1.52 -10.45
N ASN A 96 8.74 -1.17 -11.11
CA ASN A 96 8.72 -0.86 -12.54
C ASN A 96 8.85 0.64 -12.84
N THR A 97 8.63 1.50 -11.85
CA THR A 97 8.67 2.96 -12.03
C THR A 97 10.12 3.43 -12.05
N ASP A 98 10.55 4.13 -13.10
CA ASP A 98 11.83 4.84 -13.13
C ASP A 98 11.71 6.14 -12.32
N LEU A 99 12.42 6.24 -11.20
CA LEU A 99 12.37 7.41 -10.32
C LEU A 99 13.35 8.52 -10.71
N THR A 100 14.15 8.34 -11.76
CA THR A 100 15.10 9.36 -12.21
C THR A 100 14.41 10.72 -12.46
N PRO A 101 13.27 10.81 -13.18
CA PRO A 101 12.61 12.10 -13.41
C PRO A 101 12.03 12.71 -12.13
N PHE A 102 11.57 11.89 -11.18
CA PHE A 102 11.11 12.37 -9.87
C PHE A 102 12.26 13.01 -9.08
N TYR A 103 13.42 12.36 -9.07
CA TYR A 103 14.60 12.87 -8.38
C TYR A 103 15.13 14.15 -9.01
N GLU A 104 15.16 14.25 -10.34
CA GLU A 104 15.53 15.50 -11.02
C GLU A 104 14.59 16.65 -10.66
N MET A 105 13.26 16.42 -10.65
CA MET A 105 12.28 17.41 -10.21
C MET A 105 12.51 17.82 -8.76
N ALA A 106 12.72 16.86 -7.86
CA ALA A 106 12.86 17.11 -6.43
C ALA A 106 14.09 17.95 -6.06
N LYS A 107 15.16 17.96 -6.88
CA LYS A 107 16.38 18.75 -6.60
C LYS A 107 16.11 20.26 -6.47
N ALA A 108 15.12 20.78 -7.21
CA ALA A 108 14.74 22.18 -7.19
C ALA A 108 13.52 22.47 -6.30
N ASP A 109 12.88 21.42 -5.76
CA ASP A 109 11.67 21.57 -4.96
C ASP A 109 12.00 21.83 -3.47
N PRO A 110 11.48 22.92 -2.88
CA PRO A 110 11.83 23.33 -1.53
C PRO A 110 11.32 22.37 -0.43
N LEU A 111 10.29 21.57 -0.70
CA LEU A 111 9.74 20.61 0.26
C LEU A 111 10.35 19.21 0.07
N LEU A 112 10.69 18.85 -1.16
CA LEU A 112 11.13 17.49 -1.49
C LEU A 112 12.65 17.32 -1.45
N LYS A 113 13.47 18.33 -1.78
CA LYS A 113 14.92 18.16 -1.94
C LYS A 113 15.57 17.35 -0.80
N LYS A 114 15.48 17.88 0.43
CA LYS A 114 16.07 17.23 1.60
C LYS A 114 15.42 15.89 1.93
N THR A 115 14.11 15.78 1.74
CA THR A 115 13.33 14.57 2.01
C THR A 115 13.74 13.44 1.08
N VAL A 116 13.91 13.74 -0.21
CA VAL A 116 14.38 12.80 -1.24
C VAL A 116 15.83 12.41 -1.02
N GLU A 117 16.72 13.35 -0.68
CA GLU A 117 18.11 13.03 -0.31
C GLU A 117 18.18 12.08 0.90
N THR A 118 17.31 12.27 1.90
CA THR A 118 17.28 11.45 3.12
C THR A 118 16.72 10.04 2.87
N PHE A 119 15.70 9.93 2.02
CA PHE A 119 14.98 8.69 1.75
C PHE A 119 15.17 8.21 0.31
N TYR A 120 16.34 8.47 -0.27
CA TYR A 120 16.67 8.05 -1.63
C TYR A 120 16.44 6.53 -1.78
N GLY A 121 15.83 6.12 -2.88
CA GLY A 121 15.47 4.73 -3.14
C GLY A 121 14.20 4.21 -2.46
N LEU A 122 13.52 5.04 -1.67
CA LEU A 122 12.19 4.71 -1.17
C LEU A 122 11.20 4.54 -2.33
N ARG A 123 10.45 3.44 -2.28
CA ARG A 123 9.34 3.18 -3.20
C ARG A 123 8.01 3.50 -2.54
N VAL A 124 7.00 3.83 -3.35
CA VAL A 124 5.62 3.85 -2.87
C VAL A 124 5.20 2.40 -2.57
N VAL A 125 5.38 1.97 -1.32
CA VAL A 125 4.96 0.64 -0.86
C VAL A 125 3.46 0.48 -1.06
N GLY A 126 3.05 -0.39 -1.97
CA GLY A 126 1.68 -0.54 -2.43
C GLY A 126 0.77 -1.35 -1.53
N ILE A 127 -0.45 -1.47 -2.01
CA ILE A 127 -1.45 -2.43 -1.56
C ILE A 127 -1.99 -3.09 -2.84
N PRO A 128 -1.40 -4.20 -3.31
CA PRO A 128 -1.76 -4.79 -4.60
C PRO A 128 -3.23 -5.23 -4.68
N ASP A 129 -3.83 -5.64 -3.58
CA ASP A 129 -5.25 -6.02 -3.54
C ASP A 129 -6.17 -4.79 -3.43
N LEU A 130 -7.15 -4.68 -4.34
CA LEU A 130 -8.05 -3.53 -4.38
C LEU A 130 -8.98 -3.48 -3.17
N PHE A 131 -9.46 -4.63 -2.70
CA PHE A 131 -10.36 -4.69 -1.55
C PHE A 131 -9.64 -4.25 -0.28
N GLU A 132 -8.43 -4.75 -0.05
CA GLU A 132 -7.52 -4.32 1.02
C GLU A 132 -7.30 -2.80 0.96
N ALA A 133 -7.00 -2.25 -0.21
CA ALA A 133 -6.73 -0.81 -0.37
C ALA A 133 -7.96 0.05 -0.02
N LEU A 134 -9.15 -0.36 -0.48
CA LEU A 134 -10.41 0.32 -0.18
C LEU A 134 -10.78 0.22 1.30
N CYS A 135 -10.69 -0.98 1.88
CA CYS A 135 -10.94 -1.19 3.29
C CYS A 135 -9.96 -0.41 4.17
N TRP A 136 -8.67 -0.41 3.85
CA TRP A 136 -7.68 0.40 4.56
C TRP A 136 -8.04 1.88 4.55
N GLY A 137 -8.46 2.39 3.38
CA GLY A 137 -8.98 3.74 3.24
C GLY A 137 -10.17 4.02 4.16
N VAL A 138 -11.18 3.15 4.21
CA VAL A 138 -12.36 3.29 5.08
C VAL A 138 -12.01 3.18 6.56
N LEU A 139 -11.19 2.19 6.92
CA LEU A 139 -10.73 1.96 8.29
C LEU A 139 -10.01 3.19 8.83
N GLY A 140 -9.16 3.83 8.03
CA GLY A 140 -8.39 5.01 8.40
C GLY A 140 -9.17 6.33 8.48
N GLN A 141 -10.44 6.38 8.05
CA GLN A 141 -11.20 7.64 8.05
C GLN A 141 -11.41 8.20 9.46
N GLN A 142 -11.16 9.52 9.61
CA GLN A 142 -11.46 10.32 10.82
C GLN A 142 -10.80 9.82 12.11
N ILE A 143 -9.68 9.10 12.02
CA ILE A 143 -8.95 8.56 13.16
C ILE A 143 -7.43 8.71 12.95
N ASN A 144 -6.65 8.51 14.01
CA ASN A 144 -5.20 8.45 13.89
C ASN A 144 -4.72 7.10 13.32
N LEU A 145 -3.46 7.09 12.85
CA LEU A 145 -2.86 5.94 12.18
C LEU A 145 -2.78 4.70 13.08
N ALA A 146 -2.33 4.84 14.32
CA ALA A 146 -2.21 3.72 15.26
C ALA A 146 -3.57 3.03 15.51
N PHE A 147 -4.65 3.80 15.64
CA PHE A 147 -5.99 3.23 15.79
C PHE A 147 -6.47 2.57 14.49
N ALA A 148 -6.15 3.12 13.31
CA ALA A 148 -6.45 2.48 12.04
C ALA A 148 -5.77 1.10 11.90
N TYR A 149 -4.52 0.99 12.31
CA TYR A 149 -3.83 -0.31 12.37
C TYR A 149 -4.45 -1.26 13.38
N SER A 150 -4.88 -0.77 14.54
CA SER A 150 -5.61 -1.61 15.51
C SER A 150 -6.92 -2.17 14.94
N LEU A 151 -7.66 -1.37 14.16
CA LEU A 151 -8.86 -1.81 13.48
C LEU A 151 -8.55 -2.80 12.36
N LYS A 152 -7.51 -2.54 11.54
CA LYS A 152 -7.03 -3.48 10.51
C LYS A 152 -6.69 -4.82 11.14
N LYS A 153 -5.92 -4.83 12.22
CA LYS A 153 -5.54 -6.05 12.93
C LYS A 153 -6.76 -6.85 13.40
N GLN A 154 -7.71 -6.22 14.07
CA GLN A 154 -8.96 -6.88 14.49
C GLN A 154 -9.77 -7.43 13.30
N PHE A 155 -9.83 -6.70 12.19
CA PHE A 155 -10.52 -7.14 10.98
C PHE A 155 -9.83 -8.33 10.31
N VAL A 156 -8.51 -8.28 10.18
CA VAL A 156 -7.70 -9.35 9.58
C VAL A 156 -7.69 -10.60 10.46
N GLU A 157 -7.50 -10.47 11.77
CA GLU A 157 -7.49 -11.62 12.69
C GLU A 157 -8.89 -12.25 12.86
N GLY A 158 -9.95 -11.45 12.74
CA GLY A 158 -11.34 -11.93 12.87
C GLY A 158 -11.88 -12.59 11.60
N PHE A 159 -11.43 -12.18 10.42
CA PHE A 159 -12.05 -12.58 9.15
C PHE A 159 -11.05 -13.06 8.09
N GLY A 160 -9.75 -12.99 8.33
CA GLY A 160 -8.69 -13.39 7.41
C GLY A 160 -8.24 -14.82 7.63
N ASP A 161 -7.62 -15.41 6.62
CA ASP A 161 -6.94 -16.71 6.78
C ASP A 161 -5.53 -16.48 7.37
N SER A 162 -4.97 -17.51 8.00
CA SER A 162 -3.57 -17.48 8.45
C SER A 162 -2.88 -18.83 8.30
N ILE A 163 -1.55 -18.77 8.26
CA ILE A 163 -0.66 -19.93 8.41
C ILE A 163 0.17 -19.72 9.67
N GLU A 164 0.39 -20.80 10.43
CA GLU A 164 1.30 -20.79 11.56
C GLU A 164 2.67 -21.32 11.13
N TRP A 165 3.73 -20.60 11.49
CA TRP A 165 5.12 -21.02 11.26
C TRP A 165 5.99 -20.52 12.41
N ASN A 166 6.82 -21.41 12.98
CA ASN A 166 7.66 -21.13 14.15
C ASN A 166 6.91 -20.47 15.33
N GLY A 167 5.67 -20.93 15.60
CA GLY A 167 4.84 -20.42 16.70
C GLY A 167 4.28 -19.00 16.48
N LYS A 168 4.41 -18.44 15.28
CA LYS A 168 3.83 -17.15 14.87
C LYS A 168 2.75 -17.37 13.80
N LYS A 169 1.70 -16.55 13.83
CA LYS A 169 0.66 -16.53 12.78
C LYS A 169 0.94 -15.44 11.76
N TYR A 170 0.91 -15.82 10.49
CA TYR A 170 1.02 -14.91 9.35
C TYR A 170 -0.34 -14.81 8.69
N TRP A 171 -0.91 -13.61 8.70
CA TRP A 171 -2.28 -13.38 8.24
C TRP A 171 -2.34 -12.84 6.82
N VAL A 172 -3.43 -13.16 6.13
CA VAL A 172 -3.82 -12.51 4.87
C VAL A 172 -5.10 -11.72 5.05
N PHE A 173 -5.24 -10.67 4.24
CA PHE A 173 -6.45 -9.84 4.28
C PHE A 173 -7.69 -10.68 3.91
N PRO A 174 -8.85 -10.46 4.55
CA PRO A 174 -10.06 -11.22 4.26
C PRO A 174 -10.50 -11.07 2.79
N PRO A 175 -10.89 -12.15 2.10
CA PRO A 175 -11.42 -12.06 0.75
C PRO A 175 -12.78 -11.34 0.74
N TYR A 176 -13.04 -10.53 -0.29
CA TYR A 176 -14.29 -9.76 -0.37
C TYR A 176 -15.52 -10.68 -0.47
N GLU A 177 -15.40 -11.88 -1.04
CA GLU A 177 -16.49 -12.85 -1.10
C GLU A 177 -17.00 -13.23 0.28
N ARG A 178 -16.09 -13.39 1.25
CA ARG A 178 -16.43 -13.68 2.65
C ARG A 178 -17.14 -12.48 3.28
N ILE A 179 -16.58 -11.29 3.11
CA ILE A 179 -17.10 -10.07 3.73
C ILE A 179 -18.46 -9.66 3.13
N ALA A 180 -18.71 -9.97 1.86
CA ALA A 180 -19.98 -9.69 1.19
C ALA A 180 -21.17 -10.43 1.81
N GLN A 181 -20.93 -11.57 2.48
CA GLN A 181 -21.96 -12.36 3.16
C GLN A 181 -22.31 -11.85 4.57
N LEU A 182 -21.53 -10.90 5.10
CA LEU A 182 -21.69 -10.40 6.47
C LEU A 182 -22.74 -9.29 6.56
N THR A 183 -23.21 -9.09 7.79
CA THR A 183 -24.01 -7.95 8.24
C THR A 183 -23.18 -7.04 9.14
N PRO A 184 -23.58 -5.77 9.35
CA PRO A 184 -22.89 -4.89 10.29
C PRO A 184 -22.77 -5.45 11.72
N THR A 185 -23.70 -6.31 12.14
CA THR A 185 -23.70 -6.97 13.45
C THR A 185 -22.54 -7.97 13.57
N ASP A 186 -22.20 -8.68 12.50
CA ASP A 186 -21.07 -9.61 12.50
C ASP A 186 -19.74 -8.89 12.73
N LEU A 187 -19.65 -7.62 12.30
CA LEU A 187 -18.49 -6.75 12.51
C LEU A 187 -18.50 -5.99 13.85
N ALA A 188 -19.51 -6.19 14.71
CA ALA A 188 -19.67 -5.41 15.94
C ALA A 188 -18.53 -5.62 16.96
N GLY A 189 -17.82 -6.75 16.89
CA GLY A 189 -16.63 -7.01 17.70
C GLY A 189 -15.42 -6.15 17.34
N ILE A 190 -15.42 -5.55 16.13
CA ILE A 190 -14.39 -4.62 15.70
C ILE A 190 -14.81 -3.22 16.11
N LYS A 191 -13.92 -2.49 16.79
CA LYS A 191 -14.17 -1.15 17.36
C LYS A 191 -14.35 -0.02 16.32
N MET A 192 -14.88 -0.33 15.14
CA MET A 192 -15.25 0.62 14.10
C MET A 192 -16.72 1.04 14.24
N THR A 193 -17.12 2.10 13.54
CA THR A 193 -18.52 2.55 13.53
C THR A 193 -19.37 1.64 12.64
N VAL A 194 -20.68 1.56 12.92
CA VAL A 194 -21.64 0.82 12.08
C VAL A 194 -21.58 1.28 10.62
N LYS A 195 -21.40 2.59 10.37
CA LYS A 195 -21.24 3.12 9.01
C LYS A 195 -20.01 2.55 8.29
N LYS A 196 -18.87 2.41 8.98
CA LYS A 196 -17.68 1.79 8.39
C LYS A 196 -17.94 0.31 8.04
N SER A 197 -18.64 -0.40 8.92
CA SER A 197 -19.08 -1.78 8.65
C SER A 197 -19.97 -1.85 7.40
N GLU A 198 -20.97 -0.97 7.28
CA GLU A 198 -21.82 -0.87 6.08
C GLU A 198 -21.02 -0.58 4.80
N TYR A 199 -20.05 0.33 4.86
CA TYR A 199 -19.23 0.69 3.70
C TYR A 199 -18.35 -0.48 3.25
N ILE A 200 -17.66 -1.14 4.18
CA ILE A 200 -16.81 -2.30 3.88
C ILE A 200 -17.64 -3.44 3.26
N ILE A 201 -18.80 -3.76 3.84
CA ILE A 201 -19.71 -4.78 3.29
C ILE A 201 -20.24 -4.35 1.91
N GLY A 202 -20.60 -3.07 1.74
CA GLY A 202 -21.06 -2.53 0.46
C GLY A 202 -20.00 -2.66 -0.65
N ILE A 203 -18.75 -2.30 -0.34
CA ILE A 203 -17.61 -2.48 -1.24
C ILE A 203 -17.44 -3.96 -1.59
N ALA A 204 -17.47 -4.84 -0.58
CA ALA A 204 -17.32 -6.27 -0.78
C ALA A 204 -18.40 -6.83 -1.71
N LYS A 205 -19.65 -6.39 -1.57
CA LYS A 205 -20.78 -6.78 -2.43
C LYS A 205 -20.60 -6.31 -3.88
N LEU A 206 -20.14 -5.08 -4.09
CA LEU A 206 -19.85 -4.56 -5.44
C LEU A 206 -18.73 -5.34 -6.13
N MET A 207 -17.74 -5.82 -5.38
CA MET A 207 -16.69 -6.66 -5.92
C MET A 207 -17.19 -8.08 -6.19
N ALA A 208 -17.96 -8.67 -5.27
CA ALA A 208 -18.55 -10.00 -5.43
C ALA A 208 -19.56 -10.08 -6.59
N SER A 209 -20.30 -8.99 -6.88
CA SER A 209 -21.19 -8.90 -8.05
C SER A 209 -20.44 -8.65 -9.36
N GLY A 210 -19.14 -8.33 -9.29
CA GLY A 210 -18.33 -7.94 -10.42
C GLY A 210 -18.57 -6.53 -10.93
N GLU A 211 -19.39 -5.71 -10.25
CA GLU A 211 -19.60 -4.29 -10.59
C GLU A 211 -18.31 -3.47 -10.42
N LEU A 212 -17.52 -3.79 -9.40
CA LEU A 212 -16.22 -3.18 -9.09
C LEU A 212 -15.08 -4.21 -9.23
N SER A 213 -14.04 -3.88 -10.00
CA SER A 213 -12.83 -4.71 -10.05
C SER A 213 -11.58 -3.88 -10.35
N LYS A 214 -10.41 -4.39 -9.97
CA LYS A 214 -9.13 -3.73 -10.25
C LYS A 214 -8.89 -3.62 -11.75
N GLU A 215 -9.20 -4.67 -12.50
CA GLU A 215 -9.03 -4.78 -13.95
C GLU A 215 -9.86 -3.74 -14.71
N LYS A 216 -11.04 -3.38 -14.18
CA LYS A 216 -11.87 -2.31 -14.76
C LYS A 216 -11.25 -0.95 -14.51
N LEU A 217 -10.81 -0.67 -13.28
CA LEU A 217 -10.28 0.64 -12.90
C LEU A 217 -8.95 0.96 -13.57
N ILE A 218 -8.03 0.00 -13.71
CA ILE A 218 -6.72 0.24 -14.36
C ILE A 218 -6.83 0.54 -15.86
N LYS A 219 -7.98 0.25 -16.49
CA LYS A 219 -8.23 0.55 -17.91
C LYS A 219 -8.81 1.96 -18.11
N MET A 220 -9.18 2.65 -17.04
CA MET A 220 -9.69 4.01 -17.08
C MET A 220 -8.55 5.01 -17.01
N ASP A 221 -8.80 6.24 -17.46
CA ASP A 221 -7.93 7.35 -17.09
C ASP A 221 -8.12 7.74 -15.62
N PHE A 222 -7.24 8.61 -15.12
CA PHE A 222 -7.25 9.04 -13.72
C PHE A 222 -8.61 9.62 -13.29
N LYS A 223 -9.21 10.49 -14.12
CA LYS A 223 -10.44 11.22 -13.76
C LYS A 223 -11.63 10.29 -13.73
N ASP A 224 -11.73 9.38 -14.70
CA ASP A 224 -12.79 8.40 -14.76
C ASP A 224 -12.67 7.37 -13.63
N ALA A 225 -11.45 6.91 -13.31
CA ALA A 225 -11.22 6.02 -12.18
C ALA A 225 -11.57 6.70 -10.84
N GLU A 226 -11.15 7.95 -10.63
CA GLU A 226 -11.51 8.75 -9.45
C GLU A 226 -13.03 8.92 -9.32
N LYS A 227 -13.70 9.29 -10.41
CA LYS A 227 -15.15 9.47 -10.45
C LYS A 227 -15.89 8.18 -10.13
N ASN A 228 -15.46 7.04 -10.69
CA ASN A 228 -16.04 5.73 -10.38
C ASN A 228 -15.88 5.38 -8.90
N LEU A 229 -14.70 5.60 -8.34
CA LEU A 229 -14.44 5.31 -6.91
C LEU A 229 -15.29 6.18 -5.98
N ILE A 230 -15.45 7.48 -6.27
CA ILE A 230 -16.22 8.40 -5.44
C ILE A 230 -17.73 8.08 -5.45
N GLN A 231 -18.25 7.39 -6.47
CA GLN A 231 -19.64 6.95 -6.50
C GLN A 231 -19.95 5.84 -5.48
N ILE A 232 -18.92 5.17 -4.95
CA ILE A 232 -19.10 4.12 -3.96
C ILE A 232 -19.41 4.77 -2.60
N ARG A 233 -20.54 4.38 -2.00
CA ARG A 233 -20.96 4.87 -0.69
C ARG A 233 -19.85 4.63 0.36
N GLY A 234 -19.38 5.72 0.97
CA GLY A 234 -18.31 5.68 1.98
C GLY A 234 -16.91 5.99 1.43
N ILE A 235 -16.75 6.13 0.12
CA ILE A 235 -15.49 6.52 -0.53
C ILE A 235 -15.56 8.00 -0.91
N GLY A 236 -14.78 8.83 -0.23
CA GLY A 236 -14.60 10.24 -0.58
C GLY A 236 -13.36 10.48 -1.45
N PRO A 237 -13.13 11.72 -1.92
CA PRO A 237 -11.99 12.07 -2.78
C PRO A 237 -10.63 11.66 -2.19
N TRP A 238 -10.44 11.83 -0.88
CA TRP A 238 -9.21 11.38 -0.21
C TRP A 238 -9.01 9.87 -0.33
N THR A 239 -10.04 9.06 -0.03
CA THR A 239 -9.93 7.59 -0.12
C THR A 239 -9.74 7.15 -1.56
N ALA A 240 -10.43 7.77 -2.53
CA ALA A 240 -10.24 7.46 -3.94
C ALA A 240 -8.79 7.71 -4.39
N ASN A 241 -8.24 8.91 -4.10
CA ASN A 241 -6.85 9.23 -4.43
C ASN A 241 -5.85 8.32 -3.71
N TYR A 242 -6.13 7.93 -2.46
CA TYR A 242 -5.29 6.98 -1.73
C TYR A 242 -5.24 5.62 -2.45
N VAL A 243 -6.37 5.09 -2.91
CA VAL A 243 -6.44 3.83 -3.67
C VAL A 243 -5.77 3.96 -5.03
N LEU A 244 -6.03 5.06 -5.75
CA LEU A 244 -5.39 5.37 -7.03
C LEU A 244 -3.86 5.40 -6.91
N MET A 245 -3.34 5.98 -5.83
CA MET A 245 -1.92 6.04 -5.52
C MET A 245 -1.34 4.68 -5.13
N ARG A 246 -1.93 4.01 -4.13
CA ARG A 246 -1.32 2.86 -3.43
C ARG A 246 -1.61 1.52 -4.10
N CYS A 247 -2.72 1.39 -4.82
CA CYS A 247 -3.14 0.15 -5.46
C CYS A 247 -3.04 0.21 -6.98
N LEU A 248 -3.53 1.30 -7.58
CA LEU A 248 -3.68 1.41 -9.04
C LEU A 248 -2.52 2.14 -9.73
N ARG A 249 -1.58 2.71 -8.96
CA ARG A 249 -0.34 3.32 -9.46
C ARG A 249 -0.55 4.51 -10.38
N PHE A 250 -1.61 5.29 -10.16
CA PHE A 250 -1.76 6.58 -10.83
C PHE A 250 -0.76 7.58 -10.24
N PRO A 251 0.20 8.09 -11.02
CA PRO A 251 1.22 8.99 -10.50
C PRO A 251 0.66 10.37 -10.13
N THR A 252 -0.44 10.76 -10.77
CA THR A 252 -1.18 12.01 -10.53
C THR A 252 -2.10 11.96 -9.31
N ALA A 253 -2.23 10.81 -8.66
CA ALA A 253 -3.10 10.65 -7.51
C ALA A 253 -2.63 11.53 -6.37
N PHE A 254 -3.51 12.44 -5.92
CA PHE A 254 -3.14 13.47 -4.98
C PHE A 254 -4.19 13.62 -3.87
N PRO A 255 -4.01 12.96 -2.71
CA PRO A 255 -4.90 13.11 -1.58
C PRO A 255 -4.66 14.46 -0.88
N ILE A 256 -5.00 15.57 -1.54
CA ILE A 256 -4.68 16.94 -1.12
C ILE A 256 -5.25 17.32 0.26
N ASP A 257 -6.30 16.63 0.69
CA ASP A 257 -6.94 16.81 2.00
C ASP A 257 -6.33 15.93 3.10
N ASP A 258 -5.23 15.25 2.80
CA ASP A 258 -4.54 14.39 3.74
C ASP A 258 -3.97 15.19 4.92
N VAL A 259 -4.38 14.82 6.13
CA VAL A 259 -3.95 15.48 7.35
C VAL A 259 -2.44 15.36 7.56
N GLY A 260 -1.84 14.23 7.16
CA GLY A 260 -0.41 14.01 7.19
C GLY A 260 0.32 15.00 6.27
N LEU A 261 -0.14 15.13 5.01
CA LEU A 261 0.39 16.09 4.03
C LEU A 261 0.34 17.53 4.56
N HIS A 262 -0.78 17.93 5.17
CA HIS A 262 -0.92 19.27 5.76
C HIS A 262 0.06 19.46 6.93
N ASN A 263 0.25 18.44 7.77
CA ASN A 263 1.15 18.49 8.91
C ASN A 263 2.62 18.57 8.49
N VAL A 264 3.04 17.81 7.47
CA VAL A 264 4.43 17.89 6.97
C VAL A 264 4.70 19.23 6.30
N ILE A 265 3.80 19.75 5.46
CA ILE A 265 4.03 21.05 4.83
C ILE A 265 4.13 22.14 5.91
N LYS A 266 3.26 22.11 6.93
CA LYS A 266 3.38 23.01 8.09
C LYS A 266 4.75 22.89 8.76
N LEU A 267 5.21 21.67 9.04
CA LEU A 267 6.49 21.40 9.68
C LEU A 267 7.67 21.93 8.85
N LEU A 268 7.71 21.62 7.55
CA LEU A 268 8.82 21.97 6.66
C LEU A 268 8.88 23.48 6.35
N THR A 269 7.74 24.15 6.33
CA THR A 269 7.65 25.61 6.11
C THR A 269 7.84 26.42 7.38
N GLY A 270 7.81 25.79 8.56
CA GLY A 270 7.85 26.48 9.86
C GLY A 270 6.61 27.33 10.14
N SER A 271 5.50 27.10 9.42
CA SER A 271 4.26 27.87 9.59
C SER A 271 3.56 27.57 10.92
N GLU A 272 2.95 28.60 11.53
CA GLU A 272 2.12 28.43 12.74
C GLU A 272 0.80 27.70 12.46
N THR A 273 0.30 27.77 11.21
CA THR A 273 -0.98 27.21 10.77
C THR A 273 -0.80 26.17 9.67
N LYS A 274 -1.80 25.31 9.48
CA LYS A 274 -1.81 24.36 8.35
C LYS A 274 -2.01 25.12 7.03
N PRO A 275 -1.35 24.69 5.94
CA PRO A 275 -1.55 25.33 4.64
C PRO A 275 -2.98 25.15 4.16
N THR A 276 -3.49 26.15 3.47
CA THR A 276 -4.72 26.08 2.69
C THR A 276 -4.52 25.18 1.47
N LYS A 277 -5.62 24.63 0.90
CA LYS A 277 -5.53 23.86 -0.36
C LYS A 277 -4.91 24.66 -1.50
N LYS A 278 -5.05 25.99 -1.50
CA LYS A 278 -4.46 26.87 -2.52
C LYS A 278 -2.93 26.88 -2.40
N GLU A 279 -2.41 27.00 -1.19
CA GLU A 279 -0.96 26.95 -0.94
C GLU A 279 -0.39 25.56 -1.27
N ILE A 280 -1.09 24.49 -0.90
CA ILE A 280 -0.68 23.13 -1.27
C ILE A 280 -0.60 22.97 -2.80
N LYS A 281 -1.57 23.50 -3.55
CA LYS A 281 -1.52 23.50 -5.03
C LYS A 281 -0.37 24.33 -5.59
N GLN A 282 0.05 25.40 -4.91
CA GLN A 282 1.20 26.20 -5.33
C GLN A 282 2.50 25.42 -5.15
N TYR A 283 2.68 24.73 -4.02
CA TYR A 283 3.81 23.83 -3.82
C TYR A 283 3.79 22.67 -4.84
N ALA A 284 2.63 22.06 -5.05
CA ALA A 284 2.47 20.93 -5.95
C ALA A 284 2.52 21.28 -7.45
N ALA A 285 2.63 22.56 -7.82
CA ALA A 285 2.67 22.96 -9.23
C ALA A 285 3.84 22.31 -9.99
N ALA A 286 4.96 22.04 -9.32
CA ALA A 286 6.12 21.36 -9.90
C ALA A 286 5.99 19.82 -9.90
N TRP A 287 5.02 19.25 -9.19
CA TRP A 287 4.90 17.80 -8.99
C TRP A 287 4.10 17.10 -10.07
N THR A 288 3.92 17.72 -11.25
CA THR A 288 3.06 17.16 -12.31
C THR A 288 3.50 15.73 -12.67
N ASN A 289 2.58 14.77 -12.60
CA ASN A 289 2.81 13.33 -12.77
C ASN A 289 3.73 12.70 -11.71
N TRP A 290 3.87 13.33 -10.55
CA TRP A 290 4.66 12.85 -9.43
C TRP A 290 4.00 13.14 -8.08
N GLU A 291 2.75 13.62 -8.07
CA GLU A 291 2.00 13.99 -6.87
C GLU A 291 1.91 12.83 -5.87
N ALA A 292 1.73 11.60 -6.37
CA ALA A 292 1.73 10.39 -5.57
C ALA A 292 3.06 10.19 -4.82
N TYR A 293 4.18 10.26 -5.54
CA TYR A 293 5.52 10.08 -4.97
C TYR A 293 5.90 11.23 -4.05
N ALA A 294 5.63 12.47 -4.44
CA ALA A 294 5.83 13.65 -3.61
C ALA A 294 5.08 13.53 -2.27
N THR A 295 3.78 13.19 -2.32
CA THR A 295 2.98 12.96 -1.12
C THR A 295 3.58 11.86 -0.25
N PHE A 296 3.96 10.72 -0.85
CA PHE A 296 4.49 9.57 -0.12
C PHE A 296 5.84 9.85 0.56
N TYR A 297 6.74 10.56 -0.12
CA TYR A 297 8.01 10.99 0.45
C TYR A 297 7.80 12.00 1.57
N LEU A 298 6.90 12.98 1.40
CA LEU A 298 6.59 13.94 2.45
C LEU A 298 5.99 13.27 3.70
N TRP A 299 5.20 12.21 3.56
CA TRP A 299 4.75 11.44 4.73
C TRP A 299 5.90 10.87 5.57
N ARG A 300 7.06 10.55 4.98
CA ARG A 300 8.20 10.00 5.72
C ARG A 300 8.81 10.97 6.72
N THR A 301 8.54 12.26 6.62
CA THR A 301 9.09 13.22 7.58
C THR A 301 8.39 13.18 8.94
N LEU A 302 7.28 12.43 9.05
CA LEU A 302 6.45 12.39 10.26
C LEU A 302 6.80 11.21 11.20
N TYR A 303 7.66 10.28 10.79
CA TYR A 303 8.02 9.08 11.57
C TYR A 303 9.36 8.48 11.16
#